data_AF-A0A7V4LBP2-F1
#
_entry.id   AF-A0A7V4LBP2-F1
#
_cell.length_a   1.000
_cell.length_b   1.000
_cell.length_c   1.000
_cell.angle_alpha   90.00
_cell.angle_beta   90.00
_cell.angle_gamma   90.00
#
_symmetry.space_group_name_H-M   'P 1'
#
loop_
_entity.id
_entity.type
_entity.pdbx_description
1 polymer ?
#
loop_
_entity_poly.entity_id
_entity_poly.type
_entity_poly.pdbx_seq_one_letter_code
_entity_poly.pdbx_strand_id
1 'polypeptide(L)' 'MDSSQDYDLFTKIKAIVHSPHGELLRQLVDILFSQIEEDAEPLTAEEIATIQQAETAIAQGRYYTLEELRRELNL' A
#
# COMPACT_ATOMS: atom_id res chain seq x y z
N MET A 1 8.67 28.33 11.61
CA MET A 1 7.45 27.57 11.96
C MET A 1 7.06 27.99 13.36
N ASP A 2 5.79 28.33 13.56
CA ASP A 2 5.30 28.96 14.77
C ASP A 2 5.15 27.92 15.88
N SER A 3 6.08 27.93 16.83
CA SER A 3 6.19 26.95 17.93
C SER A 3 4.92 26.83 18.78
N SER A 4 4.03 27.82 18.70
CA SER A 4 2.73 27.78 19.38
C SER A 4 1.76 26.76 18.80
N GLN A 5 1.83 26.47 17.50
CA GLN A 5 0.93 25.50 16.84
C GLN A 5 1.36 24.06 17.14
N ASP A 6 2.67 23.81 17.17
CA ASP A 6 3.24 22.49 17.51
C ASP A 6 2.91 22.10 18.95
N TYR A 7 2.94 23.07 19.88
CA TYR A 7 2.60 22.85 21.28
C TYR A 7 1.11 22.56 21.50
N ASP A 8 0.23 23.23 20.75
CA ASP A 8 -1.22 23.01 20.82
C ASP A 8 -1.61 21.63 20.26
N LEU A 9 -1.01 21.23 19.13
CA LEU A 9 -1.20 19.91 18.54
C LEU A 9 -0.75 18.79 19.49
N PHE A 10 0.45 18.91 20.06
CA PHE A 10 0.99 17.93 21.00
C PHE A 10 0.09 17.77 22.24
N THR A 11 -0.44 18.88 22.76
CA THR A 11 -1.34 18.88 23.92
C THR A 11 -2.66 18.16 23.61
N LYS A 12 -3.24 18.40 22.43
CA LYS A 12 -4.47 17.72 21.98
C LYS A 12 -4.26 16.23 21.78
N ILE A 13 -3.16 15.84 21.13
CA ILE A 13 -2.81 14.42 20.92
C ILE A 13 -2.63 13.72 22.27
N LYS A 14 -1.92 14.35 23.22
CA LYS A 14 -1.73 13.80 24.56
C LYS A 14 -3.06 13.60 25.30
N ALA A 15 -3.99 14.55 25.19
CA ALA A 15 -5.32 14.41 25.80
C ALA A 15 -6.13 13.24 25.21
N ILE A 16 -6.03 13.01 23.89
CA ILE A 16 -6.72 11.91 23.20
C ILE A 16 -6.14 10.55 23.60
N VAL A 17 -4.80 10.43 23.67
CA VAL A 17 -4.12 9.17 24.06
C VAL A 17 -4.50 8.72 25.47
N HIS A 18 -4.72 9.66 26.41
CA HIS A 18 -5.12 9.35 27.78
C HIS A 18 -6.65 9.18 27.95
N SER A 19 -7.42 9.33 26.87
CA SER A 19 -8.87 9.14 26.90
C SER A 19 -9.23 7.65 26.70
N PRO A 20 -10.46 7.22 27.04
CA PRO A 20 -10.97 5.89 26.70
C PRO A 20 -10.94 5.56 25.20
N HIS A 21 -10.79 6.58 24.36
CA HIS A 21 -10.72 6.49 22.90
C HIS A 21 -9.29 6.57 22.36
N GLY A 22 -8.26 6.60 23.22
CA GLY A 22 -6.87 6.69 22.79
C GLY A 22 -6.42 5.54 21.87
N GLU A 23 -7.01 4.37 22.05
CA GLU A 23 -6.78 3.21 21.17
C GLU A 23 -7.22 3.46 19.72
N LEU A 24 -8.27 4.27 19.50
CA LEU A 24 -8.71 4.62 18.13
C LEU A 24 -7.69 5.49 17.40
N LEU A 25 -6.99 6.37 18.12
CA LEU A 25 -5.92 7.17 17.52
C LEU A 25 -4.75 6.28 17.12
N ARG A 26 -4.40 5.29 17.95
CA ARG A 26 -3.36 4.31 17.63
C ARG A 26 -3.74 3.50 16.39
N GLN A 27 -4.96 2.97 16.32
CA GLN A 27 -5.45 2.24 15.15
C GLN A 27 -5.46 3.10 13.89
N LEU A 28 -5.84 4.37 13.99
CA LEU A 28 -5.80 5.30 12.86
C LEU A 28 -4.37 5.52 12.36
N VAL A 29 -3.42 5.74 13.27
CA VAL A 29 -1.99 5.84 12.93
C VAL A 29 -1.53 4.54 12.29
N ASP A 30 -1.80 3.39 12.90
CA ASP A 30 -1.42 2.09 12.36
C ASP A 30 -1.99 1.86 10.95
N ILE A 31 -3.23 2.27 10.64
CA ILE A 31 -3.81 2.19 9.28
C ILE A 31 -3.10 3.13 8.29
N LEU A 32 -2.81 4.36 8.71
CA LEU A 32 -2.15 5.34 7.85
C LEU A 32 -0.70 4.93 7.54
N PHE A 33 -0.03 4.29 8.49
CA PHE A 33 1.36 3.84 8.35
C PHE A 33 1.48 2.39 7.86
N SER A 34 0.45 1.54 7.98
CA SER A 34 0.43 0.20 7.36
C SER A 34 0.30 0.27 5.85
N GLN A 35 -0.30 1.35 5.32
CA GLN A 35 -0.24 1.65 3.88
C GLN A 35 1.16 2.08 3.42
N ILE A 36 2.09 2.29 4.37
CA ILE A 36 3.50 2.54 4.12
C ILE A 36 4.29 1.23 4.32
N GLU A 37 3.67 0.07 4.16
CA GLU A 37 4.39 -1.12 3.65
C GLU A 37 4.67 -0.97 2.14
N GLU A 38 5.25 0.16 1.72
CA GLU A 38 5.69 0.34 0.32
C GLU A 38 6.99 1.15 0.28
N ASP A 39 8.05 0.61 0.90
CA ASP A 39 9.41 0.74 0.35
C ASP A 39 9.56 -0.09 -0.95
N ALA A 40 8.48 -0.27 -1.71
CA ALA A 40 8.55 -0.78 -3.06
C ALA A 40 9.03 0.39 -3.92
N GLU A 41 10.30 0.33 -4.32
CA GLU A 41 10.81 1.27 -5.33
C GLU A 41 9.84 1.28 -6.51
N PRO A 42 9.47 2.48 -7.03
CA PRO A 42 8.61 2.55 -8.20
C PRO A 42 9.28 1.78 -9.34
N LEU A 43 8.50 0.97 -10.05
CA LEU A 43 9.00 0.19 -11.18
C LEU A 43 9.75 1.09 -12.17
N THR A 44 10.92 0.65 -12.58
CA THR A 44 11.71 1.29 -13.63
C THR A 44 10.97 1.23 -14.97
N ALA A 45 11.35 2.11 -15.90
CA ALA A 45 10.76 2.12 -17.24
C ALA A 45 10.97 0.79 -18.00
N GLU A 46 12.07 0.09 -17.72
CA GLU A 46 12.38 -1.21 -18.30
C GLU A 46 11.47 -2.32 -17.74
N GLU A 47 11.21 -2.31 -16.44
CA GLU A 47 10.28 -3.25 -15.80
C GLU A 47 8.85 -3.04 -16.32
N ILE A 48 8.43 -1.79 -16.46
CA ILE A 48 7.12 -1.45 -17.04
C ILE A 48 7.03 -1.96 -18.49
N ALA A 49 8.06 -1.72 -19.31
CA ALA A 49 8.09 -2.21 -20.69
C ALA A 49 8.03 -3.74 -20.76
N THR A 50 8.70 -4.43 -19.84
CA THR A 50 8.69 -5.90 -19.74
C THR A 50 7.29 -6.43 -19.41
N ILE A 51 6.60 -5.79 -18.46
CA ILE A 51 5.22 -6.14 -18.10
C ILE A 51 4.29 -5.97 -19.31
N GLN A 52 4.37 -4.83 -20.00
CA GLN A 52 3.52 -4.56 -21.17
C GLN A 52 3.75 -5.55 -22.33
N GLN A 53 5.00 -5.97 -22.54
CA GLN A 53 5.32 -7.00 -23.53
C GLN A 53 4.73 -8.36 -23.15
N ALA A 54 4.83 -8.74 -21.87
CA ALA A 54 4.26 -9.99 -21.36
C ALA A 54 2.73 -9.99 -21.50
N GLU A 55 2.05 -8.90 -21.11
CA GLU A 55 0.60 -8.71 -21.27
C GLU A 55 0.17 -8.83 -22.72
N THR A 56 0.91 -8.21 -23.63
CA THR A 56 0.65 -8.30 -25.08
C THR A 56 0.79 -9.73 -25.58
N ALA A 57 1.80 -10.47 -25.12
CA ALA A 57 2.02 -11.85 -25.52
C ALA A 57 0.93 -12.80 -24.98
N ILE A 58 0.45 -12.56 -23.76
CA ILE A 58 -0.71 -13.26 -23.18
C ILE A 58 -1.97 -12.95 -24.00
N ALA A 59 -2.25 -11.68 -24.31
CA ALA A 59 -3.41 -11.28 -25.10
C ALA A 59 -3.41 -11.86 -26.53
N GLN A 60 -2.22 -12.13 -27.08
CA GLN A 60 -2.04 -12.79 -28.37
C GLN A 60 -2.14 -14.33 -28.29
N GLY A 61 -2.41 -14.89 -27.10
CA GLY A 61 -2.48 -16.33 -26.86
C GLY A 61 -1.14 -17.06 -26.98
N ARG A 62 -0.01 -16.33 -26.88
CA ARG A 62 1.33 -16.92 -26.96
C ARG A 62 1.78 -17.56 -25.65
N TYR A 63 1.20 -17.14 -24.53
CA TYR A 63 1.44 -17.67 -23.20
C TYR A 63 0.12 -17.83 -22.46
N TYR A 64 0.07 -18.84 -21.59
CA TYR A 64 -1.02 -19.03 -20.65
C TYR A 64 -0.63 -18.43 -19.30
N THR A 65 -1.56 -17.76 -18.66
CA THR A 65 -1.44 -17.39 -17.25
C THR A 65 -1.50 -18.65 -16.38
N LEU A 66 -0.93 -18.58 -15.17
CA LEU A 66 -1.02 -19.69 -14.21
C LEU A 66 -2.47 -20.01 -13.83
N GLU A 67 -3.34 -19.01 -13.83
CA GLU A 67 -4.78 -19.16 -13.58
C GLU A 67 -5.47 -19.94 -14.71
N GLU A 68 -5.17 -19.61 -15.97
CA GLU A 68 -5.68 -20.35 -17.13
C GLU A 68 -5.18 -21.80 -17.12
N LEU A 69 -3.89 -22.02 -16.83
CA LEU A 69 -3.33 -23.36 -16.74
C LEU A 69 -4.00 -24.19 -15.63
N ARG A 70 -4.25 -23.59 -14.45
CA ARG A 70 -4.98 -24.27 -13.35
C ARG A 70 -6.39 -24.65 -13.76
N ARG A 71 -7.10 -23.73 -14.44
CA ARG A 71 -8.44 -23.98 -14.97
C ARG A 71 -8.46 -25.13 -15.98
N GLU A 72 -7.47 -25.20 -16.88
CA GLU A 72 -7.37 -26.29 -17.86
C GLU A 72 -7.00 -27.63 -17.21
N LEU A 73 -6.13 -27.62 -16.20
CA LEU A 73 -5.70 -28.82 -15.48
C LEU A 73 -6.69 -29.30 -14.40
N ASN A 74 -7.77 -28.55 -14.16
CA ASN A 74 -8.75 -28.83 -13.10
C ASN A 74 -8.10 -28.93 -11.70
N LEU A 75 -7.07 -28.11 -11.48
CA LEU A 75 -6.31 -27.97 -10.24
C LEU A 75 -6.76 -26.71 -9.48
#